data_AF-H6BDR9-F1
#
_entry.id   AF-H6BDR9-F1
#
_cell.length_a   1.000
_cell.length_b   1.000
_cell.length_c   1.000
_cell.angle_alpha   90.00
_cell.angle_beta   90.00
_cell.angle_gamma   90.00
#
_symmetry.space_group_name_H-M   'P 1'
#
loop_
_entity.id
_entity.type
_entity.pdbx_description
1 polymer ?
#
loop_
_entity_poly.entity_id
_entity_poly.type
_entity_poly.pdbx_seq_one_letter_code
_entity_poly.pdbx_strand_id
1 'polypeptide(L)'
;TCICATGENSSVLHYGHAAAPNERTLNDGDMALMDMGAEYSFYGSDITCSYPINGKFNSNQTIIYNAVLKAHDAVISHMKPGVKWVDMHKLAEKTILESLEKENIIHGDIGDMMV
;
A
#
# COMPACT_ATOMS: atom_id res chain seq x y z
N THR A 1 -17.18 -0.72 7.48
CA THR A 1 -17.55 -1.15 6.11
C THR A 1 -16.27 -1.55 5.40
N CYS A 2 -16.31 -2.51 4.49
CA CYS A 2 -15.12 -2.91 3.74
C CYS A 2 -14.67 -1.81 2.75
N ILE A 3 -13.36 -1.68 2.54
CA ILE A 3 -12.78 -0.86 1.48
C ILE A 3 -12.53 -1.79 0.27
N CYS A 4 -13.36 -1.65 -0.77
CA CYS A 4 -13.23 -2.41 -2.02
C CYS A 4 -12.89 -1.46 -3.16
N ALA A 5 -11.68 -0.93 -3.15
CA ALA A 5 -11.26 0.13 -4.04
C ALA A 5 -10.62 -0.41 -5.33
N THR A 6 -10.93 0.20 -6.47
CA THR A 6 -10.34 -0.17 -7.77
C THR A 6 -10.00 1.06 -8.60
N GLY A 7 -8.98 0.93 -9.44
CA GLY A 7 -8.49 2.04 -10.27
C GLY A 7 -8.04 3.21 -9.40
N GLU A 8 -8.50 4.41 -9.73
CA GLU A 8 -8.19 5.64 -8.98
C GLU A 8 -8.74 5.63 -7.55
N ASN A 9 -9.83 4.91 -7.27
CA ASN A 9 -10.39 4.83 -5.91
C ASN A 9 -9.42 4.21 -4.92
N SER A 10 -8.46 3.41 -5.38
CA SER A 10 -7.40 2.83 -4.54
C SER A 10 -6.47 3.88 -3.93
N SER A 11 -6.55 5.15 -4.37
CA SER A 11 -5.86 6.29 -3.75
C SER A 11 -6.65 6.97 -2.62
N VAL A 12 -7.91 6.57 -2.40
CA VAL A 12 -8.78 7.08 -1.32
C VAL A 12 -8.72 6.12 -0.14
N LEU A 13 -7.94 6.48 0.89
CA LEU A 13 -7.57 5.57 1.98
C LEU A 13 -8.75 4.89 2.69
N HIS A 14 -9.83 5.63 2.94
CA HIS A 14 -11.04 5.10 3.58
C HIS A 14 -12.23 5.10 2.62
N TYR A 15 -12.06 4.59 1.40
CA TYR A 15 -13.15 4.37 0.44
C TYR A 15 -14.20 3.36 0.96
N GLY A 16 -15.38 3.26 0.33
CA GLY A 16 -16.40 2.26 0.67
C GLY A 16 -17.45 2.69 1.70
N HIS A 17 -17.34 3.90 2.26
CA HIS A 17 -18.38 4.51 3.09
C HIS A 17 -19.61 4.93 2.29
N ALA A 18 -20.68 5.36 2.97
CA ALA A 18 -21.98 5.63 2.34
C ALA A 18 -21.97 6.68 1.20
N ALA A 19 -21.00 7.59 1.18
CA ALA A 19 -20.87 8.59 0.11
C ALA A 19 -19.89 8.17 -1.01
N ALA A 20 -19.26 7.01 -0.88
CA ALA A 20 -18.42 6.39 -1.90
C ALA A 20 -18.57 4.84 -1.83
N PRO A 21 -19.77 4.30 -2.13
CA PRO A 21 -20.26 3.04 -1.58
C PRO A 21 -19.82 1.78 -2.35
N ASN A 22 -18.53 1.68 -2.73
CA ASN A 22 -17.98 0.52 -3.44
C ASN A 22 -18.69 0.18 -4.77
N GLU A 23 -19.18 1.19 -5.50
CA GLU A 23 -20.05 0.98 -6.68
C GLU A 23 -19.33 0.97 -8.03
N ARG A 24 -18.02 1.24 -8.06
CA ARG A 24 -17.24 1.32 -9.30
C ARG A 24 -17.13 -0.05 -9.97
N THR A 25 -17.47 -0.11 -11.26
CA THR A 25 -17.25 -1.30 -12.10
C THR A 25 -15.76 -1.64 -12.20
N LEU A 26 -15.43 -2.94 -12.12
CA LEU A 26 -14.07 -3.44 -12.30
C LEU A 26 -13.67 -3.33 -13.78
N ASN A 27 -12.60 -2.60 -14.10
CA ASN A 27 -12.12 -2.49 -15.48
C ASN A 27 -10.79 -3.22 -15.68
N ASP A 28 -10.57 -3.69 -16.91
CA ASP A 28 -9.29 -4.26 -17.30
C ASP A 28 -8.16 -3.22 -17.13
N GLY A 29 -7.01 -3.67 -16.62
CA GLY A 29 -5.87 -2.80 -16.31
C GLY A 29 -5.94 -2.06 -14.96
N ASP A 30 -7.05 -2.10 -14.23
CA ASP A 30 -7.12 -1.50 -12.89
C ASP A 30 -6.29 -2.29 -11.86
N MET A 31 -5.75 -1.57 -10.87
CA MET A 31 -5.34 -2.15 -9.59
C MET A 31 -6.53 -2.18 -8.63
N ALA A 32 -6.71 -3.31 -7.95
CA ALA A 32 -7.53 -3.42 -6.75
C ALA A 32 -6.70 -3.14 -5.51
N LEU A 33 -7.30 -2.45 -4.54
CA LEU A 33 -6.88 -2.38 -3.15
C LEU A 33 -8.07 -2.81 -2.29
N MET A 34 -7.95 -3.98 -1.68
CA MET A 34 -8.98 -4.63 -0.88
C MET A 34 -8.55 -4.60 0.57
N ASP A 35 -9.09 -3.66 1.33
CA ASP A 35 -8.81 -3.51 2.77
C ASP A 35 -10.04 -3.93 3.57
N MET A 36 -9.92 -5.11 4.18
CA MET A 36 -11.03 -5.85 4.78
C MET A 36 -10.58 -6.65 5.99
N GLY A 37 -11.36 -6.54 7.06
CA GLY A 37 -11.17 -7.25 8.32
C GLY A 37 -12.44 -7.98 8.75
N ALA A 38 -12.27 -8.96 9.63
CA ALA A 38 -13.37 -9.61 10.33
C ALA A 38 -13.21 -9.39 11.83
N GLU A 39 -14.31 -9.51 12.56
CA GLU A 39 -14.28 -9.57 14.02
C GLU A 39 -14.69 -10.98 14.47
N TYR A 40 -13.93 -11.54 15.40
CA TYR A 40 -14.30 -12.78 16.07
C TYR A 40 -14.11 -12.64 17.58
N SER A 41 -15.18 -12.86 18.35
CA SER A 41 -15.16 -12.74 19.81
C SER A 41 -14.60 -11.39 20.30
N PHE A 42 -14.96 -10.29 19.64
CA PHE A 42 -14.45 -8.93 19.89
C PHE A 42 -12.94 -8.71 19.59
N TYR A 43 -12.29 -9.65 18.90
CA TYR A 43 -10.95 -9.46 18.34
C TYR A 43 -11.06 -9.13 16.85
N GLY A 44 -10.51 -7.98 16.45
CA GLY A 44 -10.45 -7.57 15.04
C GLY A 44 -9.26 -8.17 14.30
N SER A 45 -9.45 -8.47 13.02
CA SER A 45 -8.39 -8.59 12.03
C SER A 45 -8.42 -7.41 11.07
N ASP A 46 -7.27 -7.10 10.48
CA ASP A 46 -7.13 -5.99 9.54
C ASP A 46 -6.09 -6.38 8.49
N ILE A 47 -6.52 -6.53 7.23
CA ILE A 47 -5.71 -7.05 6.14
C ILE A 47 -6.04 -6.28 4.86
N THR A 48 -4.99 -5.78 4.21
CA THR A 48 -5.06 -5.18 2.89
C THR A 48 -4.35 -6.04 1.84
N CYS A 49 -5.03 -6.33 0.73
CA CYS A 49 -4.45 -7.00 -0.44
C CYS A 49 -4.53 -6.10 -1.67
N SER A 50 -3.41 -5.97 -2.40
CA SER A 50 -3.36 -5.20 -3.66
C SER A 50 -3.00 -6.11 -4.84
N TYR A 51 -3.76 -6.07 -5.93
CA TYR A 51 -3.54 -6.93 -7.10
C TYR A 51 -4.20 -6.36 -8.37
N PRO A 52 -3.72 -6.71 -9.57
CA PRO A 52 -4.35 -6.29 -10.83
C PRO A 52 -5.65 -7.05 -11.06
N ILE A 53 -6.72 -6.34 -11.46
CA ILE A 53 -8.05 -6.92 -11.69
C ILE A 53 -8.01 -8.03 -12.75
N ASN A 54 -7.18 -7.88 -13.77
CA ASN A 54 -7.03 -8.86 -14.86
C ASN A 54 -6.04 -9.99 -14.56
N GLY A 55 -5.51 -10.05 -13.32
CA GLY A 55 -4.58 -11.09 -12.87
C GLY A 55 -3.15 -10.96 -13.40
N LYS A 56 -2.79 -9.89 -14.11
CA LYS A 56 -1.44 -9.67 -14.65
C LYS A 56 -0.95 -8.26 -14.35
N PHE A 57 0.16 -8.17 -13.62
CA PHE A 57 0.80 -6.88 -13.38
C PHE A 57 1.41 -6.36 -14.70
N ASN A 58 1.15 -5.10 -14.99
CA ASN A 58 1.94 -4.36 -15.98
C ASN A 58 3.21 -3.77 -15.34
N SER A 59 4.09 -3.19 -16.15
CA SER A 59 5.38 -2.67 -15.69
C SER A 59 5.23 -1.60 -14.59
N ASN A 60 4.33 -0.64 -14.77
CA ASN A 60 4.12 0.44 -13.80
C ASN A 60 3.53 -0.10 -12.48
N GLN A 61 2.55 -1.00 -12.56
CA GLN A 61 1.97 -1.65 -11.38
C GLN A 61 3.02 -2.45 -10.61
N THR A 62 3.90 -3.18 -11.33
CA THR A 62 4.98 -3.97 -10.74
C THR A 62 5.96 -3.09 -9.97
N ILE A 63 6.35 -1.95 -10.55
CA ILE A 63 7.27 -1.00 -9.92
C ILE A 63 6.72 -0.53 -8.57
N ILE A 64 5.50 0.00 -8.55
CA ILE A 64 4.89 0.54 -7.33
C ILE A 64 4.61 -0.57 -6.31
N TYR A 65 4.08 -1.71 -6.75
CA TYR A 65 3.80 -2.85 -5.86
C TYR A 65 5.07 -3.34 -5.17
N ASN A 66 6.17 -3.52 -5.91
CA ASN A 66 7.42 -4.00 -5.34
C ASN A 66 8.09 -2.98 -4.40
N ALA A 67 7.91 -1.68 -4.63
CA ALA A 67 8.39 -0.66 -3.70
C ALA A 67 7.70 -0.81 -2.33
N VAL A 68 6.37 -1.00 -2.31
CA VAL A 68 5.60 -1.23 -1.08
C VAL A 68 5.94 -2.58 -0.44
N LEU A 69 6.03 -3.66 -1.22
CA LEU A 69 6.40 -4.99 -0.72
C LEU A 69 7.78 -4.97 -0.06
N LYS A 70 8.77 -4.31 -0.67
CA LYS A 70 10.12 -4.16 -0.10
C LYS A 70 10.08 -3.41 1.24
N ALA A 71 9.31 -2.33 1.33
CA ALA A 71 9.15 -1.56 2.56
C ALA A 71 8.44 -2.37 3.66
N HIS A 72 7.40 -3.11 3.31
CA HIS A 72 6.70 -4.03 4.20
C HIS A 72 7.65 -5.08 4.79
N ASP A 73 8.40 -5.79 3.95
CA ASP A 73 9.32 -6.84 4.39
C ASP A 73 10.50 -6.27 5.19
N ALA A 74 10.97 -5.08 4.84
CA ALA A 74 11.98 -4.35 5.62
C ALA A 74 11.47 -4.04 7.03
N VAL A 75 10.25 -3.52 7.17
CA VAL A 75 9.67 -3.24 8.49
C VAL A 75 9.50 -4.52 9.30
N ILE A 76 8.88 -5.56 8.74
CA ILE A 76 8.68 -6.84 9.45
C ILE A 76 10.01 -7.42 9.96
N SER A 77 11.06 -7.40 9.14
CA SER A 77 12.37 -7.94 9.53
C SER A 77 13.08 -7.13 10.62
N HIS A 78 12.74 -5.84 10.80
CA HIS A 78 13.34 -4.97 11.82
C HIS A 78 12.52 -4.88 13.11
N MET A 79 11.26 -5.29 13.08
CA MET A 79 10.39 -5.30 14.26
C MET A 79 10.91 -6.25 15.34
N LYS A 80 11.23 -5.69 16.51
CA LYS A 80 11.64 -6.42 17.72
C LYS A 80 11.45 -5.56 18.97
N PRO A 81 11.44 -6.14 20.18
CA PRO A 81 11.34 -5.37 21.42
C PRO A 81 12.39 -4.26 21.51
N GLY A 82 11.95 -3.06 21.94
CA GLY A 82 12.81 -1.89 22.12
C GLY A 82 12.95 -0.98 20.88
N VAL A 83 12.48 -1.40 19.70
CA VAL A 83 12.45 -0.54 18.50
C VAL A 83 11.29 0.45 18.59
N LYS A 84 11.53 1.71 18.23
CA LYS A 84 10.46 2.73 18.18
C LYS A 84 9.68 2.60 16.88
N TRP A 85 8.36 2.73 16.97
CA TRP A 85 7.49 2.65 15.79
C TRP A 85 7.78 3.74 14.74
N VAL A 86 8.15 4.95 15.18
CA VAL A 86 8.51 6.05 14.27
C VAL A 86 9.74 5.70 13.42
N ASP A 87 10.69 4.91 13.95
CA ASP A 87 11.85 4.47 13.19
C ASP A 87 11.44 3.48 12.08
N MET A 88 10.37 2.69 12.29
CA MET A 88 9.80 1.81 11.26
C MET A 88 9.06 2.59 10.18
N HIS A 89 8.35 3.67 10.55
CA HIS A 89 7.74 4.58 9.57
C HIS A 89 8.81 5.20 8.67
N LYS A 90 9.88 5.75 9.26
CA LYS A 90 11.01 6.32 8.50
C LYS A 90 11.75 5.26 7.67
N LEU A 91 11.86 4.03 8.16
CA LEU A 91 12.42 2.92 7.37
C LEU A 91 11.58 2.62 6.13
N ALA A 92 10.25 2.55 6.28
CA ALA A 92 9.35 2.32 5.16
C ALA A 92 9.41 3.47 4.13
N GLU A 93 9.32 4.71 4.59
CA GLU A 93 9.44 5.91 3.77
C GLU A 93 10.74 5.91 2.96
N LYS A 94 11.89 5.75 3.64
CA LYS A 94 13.20 5.68 2.99
C LYS A 94 13.25 4.57 1.94
N THR A 95 12.76 3.38 2.28
CA THR A 95 12.78 2.22 1.37
C THR A 95 11.92 2.47 0.13
N ILE A 96 10.79 3.16 0.27
CA ILE A 96 9.92 3.55 -0.85
C ILE A 96 10.63 4.59 -1.71
N LEU A 97 11.17 5.66 -1.12
CA LEU A 97 11.86 6.72 -1.85
C LEU A 97 13.05 6.16 -2.65
N GLU A 98 13.91 5.34 -2.05
CA GLU A 98 15.02 4.67 -2.75
C GLU A 98 14.53 3.78 -3.90
N SER A 99 13.37 3.12 -3.74
CA SER A 99 12.81 2.28 -4.80
C SER A 99 12.25 3.11 -5.96
N LEU A 100 11.62 4.26 -5.67
CA LEU A 100 11.11 5.17 -6.69
C LEU A 100 12.23 5.92 -7.42
N GLU A 101 13.30 6.30 -6.72
CA GLU A 101 14.47 6.95 -7.30
C GLU A 101 15.20 6.01 -8.27
N LYS A 102 15.40 4.74 -7.88
CA LYS A 102 15.97 3.70 -8.75
C LYS A 102 15.22 3.53 -10.07
N GLU A 103 13.90 3.68 -10.05
CA GLU A 103 13.02 3.57 -11.22
C GLU A 103 12.86 4.91 -11.96
N ASN A 104 13.60 5.95 -11.57
CA ASN A 104 13.57 7.31 -12.14
C ASN A 104 12.20 8.00 -12.04
N ILE A 105 11.38 7.63 -11.05
CA ILE A 105 10.08 8.28 -10.79
C ILE A 105 10.29 9.58 -10.01
N ILE A 106 11.30 9.62 -9.14
CA ILE A 106 11.71 10.81 -8.38
C ILE A 106 13.20 11.07 -8.58
N HIS A 107 13.62 12.32 -8.36
CA HIS A 107 15.00 12.76 -8.52
C HIS A 107 15.40 13.70 -7.39
N GLY A 108 16.63 13.57 -6.88
CA GLY A 108 17.18 14.42 -5.82
C GLY A 108 17.85 13.60 -4.71
N ASP A 109 18.28 14.27 -3.65
CA ASP A 109 18.83 13.60 -2.47
C ASP A 109 17.69 13.03 -1.60
N ILE A 110 17.77 11.75 -1.25
CA ILE A 110 16.74 11.08 -0.45
C ILE A 110 16.67 11.66 0.96
N GLY A 111 17.80 12.06 1.55
CA GLY A 111 17.84 12.66 2.89
C GLY A 111 17.06 13.97 2.98
N ASP A 112 17.08 14.77 1.90
CA ASP A 112 16.30 16.01 1.80
C ASP A 112 14.78 15.76 1.66
N MET A 113 14.36 14.57 1.21
CA MET A 113 12.95 14.20 1.02
C MET A 113 12.30 13.58 2.26
N MET A 114 13.11 13.00 3.14
CA MET A 114 12.65 12.34 4.37
C MET A 114 12.05 13.35 5.36
N VAL A 115 10.94 12.98 6.02
CA VAL A 115 10.27 13.80 7.06
C VAL A 115 10.45 13.23 8.47
#